data_AF-A0A1J5AT62-F1
#
_entry.id   AF-A0A1J5AT62-F1
#
_cell.length_a   1.000
_cell.length_b   1.000
_cell.length_c   1.000
_cell.angle_alpha   90.00
_cell.angle_beta   90.00
_cell.angle_gamma   90.00
#
_symmetry.space_group_name_H-M   'P 1'
#
loop_
_entity.id
_entity.type
_entity.pdbx_description
1 polymer ?
#
loop_
_entity_poly.entity_id
_entity_poly.type
_entity_poly.pdbx_seq_one_letter_code
_entity_poly.pdbx_strand_id
1 'polypeptide(L)'
;MIKGLKFRRFLCDLWIAIALISFYQGNAQFISTDRITDWTKAGLKTEILEPTNLINFIDAGGNNDSLSANDSIISSLIASVGTNGLTIFFPNGKYYFTHSIDLLSNITIKGESADSTIFLFRVAGNSNLINIIGFIDTDTFRFSCSSLKNSHQASLFKTINLQQGNLIKIYDNDSALVSSSWAIHSTGQIQIIDSITNNKVFFDSPLRRDFFLINSPQFSKIHAVHNILLEQITLINLNSTNQQTANIYMDYVYNSKIKCVKSYDCNFAHIDIRNSSNIEVEGSYFQDAFDYGNGGKAYGVVLHQCTGECLISNNNFNHLRHSVLLQAGANGNVISYNYSQNPYWTAVSLPSNSAGDLVLHGNWPYFNLFEGNIIQNIVIDDSHGKNGPFNTFLRNRAELFGIFMNSSPASDSQNFIGNETTKNSFFYGNISLSGVGHFAEGNNQKGTIYPAGTSSQIINSLYLSSAPAYYQHWPVIGLPNQLNAFDNRAKKNFDAASLTQCSETVLYTKEKNNLSSLKVYPNPFSDIINIDNIDNEEILTIQLFDISGKMIYLFGQEKELLLKNLPSGYYFLKVFTNENLYTKKLLRK
;
A
#
# COMPACT_ATOMS: atom_id res chain seq x y z
N MET A 1 -53.41 -55.20 3.91
CA MET A 1 -52.08 -54.84 3.37
C MET A 1 -52.00 -53.48 2.64
N ILE A 2 -53.11 -52.80 2.31
CA ILE A 2 -53.08 -51.57 1.47
C ILE A 2 -53.07 -50.26 2.29
N LYS A 3 -53.44 -50.28 3.57
CA LYS A 3 -53.43 -49.07 4.44
C LYS A 3 -52.05 -48.67 4.99
N GLY A 4 -51.09 -49.62 5.08
CA GLY A 4 -49.74 -49.34 5.60
C GLY A 4 -48.79 -48.67 4.60
N LEU A 5 -49.00 -48.88 3.30
CA LEU A 5 -48.14 -48.30 2.26
C LEU A 5 -48.39 -46.79 2.03
N LYS A 6 -49.63 -46.31 2.21
CA LYS A 6 -49.97 -44.89 2.04
C LYS A 6 -49.43 -44.01 3.19
N PHE A 7 -49.35 -44.54 4.41
CA PHE A 7 -48.84 -43.79 5.56
C PHE A 7 -47.31 -43.64 5.54
N ARG A 8 -46.58 -44.66 5.04
CA ARG A 8 -45.12 -44.57 4.84
C ARG A 8 -44.73 -43.60 3.73
N ARG A 9 -45.53 -43.49 2.66
CA ARG A 9 -45.27 -42.54 1.56
C ARG A 9 -45.49 -41.09 2.00
N PHE A 10 -46.56 -40.83 2.76
CA PHE A 10 -46.83 -39.50 3.32
C PHE A 10 -45.77 -39.04 4.32
N LEU A 11 -45.23 -39.95 5.16
CA LEU A 11 -44.11 -39.63 6.05
C LEU A 11 -42.80 -39.38 5.28
N CYS A 12 -42.53 -40.13 4.20
CA CYS A 12 -41.35 -39.91 3.36
C CYS A 12 -41.41 -38.56 2.64
N ASP A 13 -42.57 -38.20 2.09
CA ASP A 13 -42.79 -36.92 1.41
C ASP A 13 -42.77 -35.74 2.40
N LEU A 14 -43.22 -35.93 3.64
CA LEU A 14 -43.11 -34.93 4.71
C LEU A 14 -41.66 -34.75 5.20
N TRP A 15 -40.86 -35.82 5.25
CA TRP A 15 -39.42 -35.73 5.56
C TRP A 15 -38.62 -35.09 4.42
N ILE A 16 -38.98 -35.33 3.16
CA ILE A 16 -38.37 -34.66 1.99
C ILE A 16 -38.78 -33.17 1.96
N ALA A 17 -40.02 -32.83 2.30
CA ALA A 17 -40.46 -31.44 2.41
C ALA A 17 -39.82 -30.71 3.61
N ILE A 18 -39.66 -31.34 4.77
CA ILE A 18 -38.96 -30.76 5.92
C ILE A 18 -37.46 -30.65 5.64
N ALA A 19 -36.85 -31.61 4.94
CA ALA A 19 -35.46 -31.50 4.48
C ALA A 19 -35.28 -30.38 3.45
N LEU A 20 -36.24 -30.17 2.53
CA LEU A 20 -36.20 -29.08 1.54
C LEU A 20 -36.50 -27.70 2.15
N ILE A 21 -37.28 -27.63 3.25
CA ILE A 21 -37.57 -26.39 3.97
C ILE A 21 -36.44 -26.04 4.98
N SER A 22 -35.60 -27.01 5.36
CA SER A 22 -34.45 -26.79 6.24
C SER A 22 -33.19 -26.24 5.53
N PHE A 23 -33.21 -26.09 4.20
CA PHE A 23 -32.08 -25.52 3.42
C PHE A 23 -32.24 -24.03 3.07
N TYR A 24 -33.29 -23.36 3.55
CA TYR A 24 -33.35 -21.88 3.56
C TYR A 24 -32.86 -21.32 4.90
N GLN A 25 -31.73 -21.82 5.39
CA GLN A 25 -30.87 -20.93 6.16
C GLN A 25 -30.07 -20.14 5.13
N GLY A 26 -30.30 -18.83 5.08
CA GLY A 26 -29.47 -17.93 4.30
C GLY A 26 -28.03 -18.10 4.76
N ASN A 27 -27.25 -18.92 4.04
CA ASN A 27 -25.82 -18.94 4.18
C ASN A 27 -25.36 -17.54 3.80
N ALA A 28 -24.89 -16.77 4.78
CA ALA A 28 -24.03 -15.63 4.48
C ALA A 28 -22.93 -16.16 3.55
N GLN A 29 -22.85 -15.62 2.34
CA GLN A 29 -21.88 -16.05 1.35
C GLN A 29 -20.52 -15.50 1.78
N PHE A 30 -19.80 -16.21 2.64
CA PHE A 30 -18.41 -15.87 2.90
C PHE A 30 -17.55 -16.32 1.71
N ILE A 31 -16.61 -15.46 1.31
CA ILE A 31 -15.59 -15.84 0.33
C ILE A 31 -14.87 -17.13 0.80
N SER A 32 -14.79 -18.13 -0.08
CA SER A 32 -14.11 -19.39 0.25
C SER A 32 -12.62 -19.15 0.54
N THR A 33 -12.08 -19.88 1.51
CA THR A 33 -10.66 -19.85 1.89
C THR A 33 -9.73 -20.18 0.72
N ASP A 34 -10.20 -20.92 -0.29
CA ASP A 34 -9.39 -21.25 -1.47
C ASP A 34 -9.18 -20.05 -2.40
N ARG A 35 -10.05 -19.03 -2.30
CA ARG A 35 -10.04 -17.79 -3.11
C ARG A 35 -9.30 -16.64 -2.44
N ILE A 36 -8.68 -16.88 -1.27
CA ILE A 36 -7.89 -15.90 -0.53
C ILE A 36 -6.48 -16.43 -0.23
N THR A 37 -5.60 -15.51 0.15
CA THR A 37 -4.27 -15.77 0.72
C THR A 37 -4.10 -14.93 1.98
N ASP A 38 -3.03 -15.13 2.73
CA ASP A 38 -2.72 -14.31 3.90
C ASP A 38 -2.14 -12.96 3.47
N TRP A 39 -3.01 -11.96 3.32
CA TRP A 39 -2.61 -10.59 3.00
C TRP A 39 -2.12 -9.80 4.21
N THR A 40 -2.22 -10.33 5.43
CA THR A 40 -1.68 -9.67 6.65
C THR A 40 -0.15 -9.59 6.63
N LYS A 41 0.50 -10.35 5.75
CA LYS A 41 1.94 -10.35 5.49
C LYS A 41 2.43 -9.20 4.62
N ALA A 42 1.51 -8.47 3.97
CA ALA A 42 1.89 -7.39 3.05
C ALA A 42 2.42 -6.15 3.78
N GLY A 43 3.41 -5.50 3.17
CA GLY A 43 4.13 -4.37 3.75
C GLY A 43 5.43 -4.83 4.42
N LEU A 44 5.96 -4.02 5.34
CA LEU A 44 7.20 -4.34 6.03
C LEU A 44 7.09 -5.66 6.80
N LYS A 45 8.06 -6.55 6.60
CA LYS A 45 8.21 -7.76 7.40
C LYS A 45 8.63 -7.42 8.83
N THR A 46 9.53 -6.46 8.94
CA THR A 46 10.04 -5.91 10.19
C THR A 46 10.17 -4.40 10.04
N GLU A 47 9.79 -3.66 11.07
CA GLU A 47 10.00 -2.21 11.12
C GLU A 47 11.45 -1.85 10.77
N ILE A 48 11.61 -0.80 9.98
CA ILE A 48 12.93 -0.30 9.59
C ILE A 48 13.41 0.62 10.72
N LEU A 49 14.42 0.15 11.46
CA LEU A 49 15.08 0.98 12.45
C LEU A 49 15.97 2.00 11.73
N GLU A 50 15.67 3.29 11.91
CA GLU A 50 16.51 4.37 11.37
C GLU A 50 17.96 4.20 11.88
N PRO A 51 18.96 4.17 10.98
CA PRO A 51 20.35 4.11 11.37
C PRO A 51 20.75 5.28 12.28
N THR A 52 21.47 4.96 13.36
CA THR A 52 21.97 5.97 14.32
C THR A 52 23.10 6.83 13.75
N ASN A 53 23.80 6.32 12.74
CA ASN A 53 24.78 7.10 11.99
C ASN A 53 24.03 8.09 11.08
N LEU A 54 23.90 9.33 11.53
CA LEU A 54 23.24 10.41 10.82
C LEU A 54 24.26 11.39 10.28
N ILE A 55 24.22 11.63 8.97
CA ILE A 55 25.03 12.63 8.29
C ILE A 55 24.11 13.70 7.71
N ASN A 56 24.29 14.95 8.13
CA ASN A 56 23.68 16.09 7.46
C ASN A 56 24.37 16.33 6.12
N PHE A 57 23.60 16.35 5.05
CA PHE A 57 24.10 16.41 3.69
C PHE A 57 24.88 17.71 3.39
N ILE A 58 24.48 18.84 3.97
CA ILE A 58 25.17 20.12 3.81
C ILE A 58 26.48 20.13 4.57
N ASP A 59 26.49 19.61 5.80
CA ASP A 59 27.71 19.53 6.62
C ASP A 59 28.77 18.60 5.97
N ALA A 60 28.31 17.62 5.18
CA ALA A 60 29.18 16.75 4.38
C ALA A 60 29.70 17.41 3.08
N GLY A 61 29.28 18.63 2.76
CA GLY A 61 29.71 19.39 1.57
C GLY A 61 28.72 19.37 0.40
N GLY A 62 27.49 18.92 0.60
CA GLY A 62 26.41 19.03 -0.38
C GLY A 62 25.90 20.45 -0.58
N ASN A 63 25.28 20.71 -1.73
CA ASN A 63 24.75 22.02 -2.13
C ASN A 63 23.23 21.95 -2.34
N ASN A 64 22.49 22.93 -1.80
CA ASN A 64 21.03 23.03 -1.94
C ASN A 64 20.56 24.24 -2.77
N ASP A 65 21.40 24.70 -3.70
CA ASP A 65 21.27 25.93 -4.48
C ASP A 65 20.54 25.76 -5.83
N SER A 66 20.00 24.58 -6.12
CA SER A 66 19.38 24.15 -7.39
C SER A 66 20.28 24.08 -8.63
N LEU A 67 21.58 24.36 -8.51
CA LEU A 67 22.50 24.50 -9.64
C LEU A 67 23.70 23.56 -9.54
N SER A 68 24.30 23.47 -8.36
CA SER A 68 25.51 22.70 -8.12
C SER A 68 25.18 21.21 -8.05
N ALA A 69 25.85 20.42 -8.90
CA ALA A 69 25.66 18.99 -8.96
C ALA A 69 26.17 18.29 -7.69
N ASN A 70 25.36 17.37 -7.16
CA ASN A 70 25.61 16.69 -5.89
C ASN A 70 26.06 15.22 -6.05
N ASP A 71 26.30 14.77 -7.28
CA ASP A 71 26.49 13.35 -7.61
C ASP A 71 27.69 12.71 -6.88
N SER A 72 28.81 13.42 -6.78
CA SER A 72 30.03 12.89 -6.15
C SER A 72 29.88 12.72 -4.64
N ILE A 73 29.25 13.69 -3.97
CA ILE A 73 29.09 13.65 -2.51
C ILE A 73 28.07 12.59 -2.11
N ILE A 74 26.92 12.49 -2.79
CA ILE A 74 25.92 11.47 -2.45
C ILE A 74 26.46 10.05 -2.68
N SER A 75 27.18 9.82 -3.79
CA SER A 75 27.81 8.53 -4.07
C SER A 75 28.87 8.18 -3.01
N SER A 76 29.65 9.15 -2.56
CA SER A 76 30.67 8.94 -1.52
C SER A 76 30.05 8.60 -0.17
N LEU A 77 28.94 9.27 0.19
CA LEU A 77 28.21 8.97 1.42
C LEU A 77 27.59 7.58 1.37
N ILE A 78 26.94 7.21 0.27
CA ILE A 78 26.37 5.86 0.09
C ILE A 78 27.45 4.79 0.20
N ALA A 79 28.60 4.98 -0.44
CA ALA A 79 29.72 4.04 -0.36
C ALA A 79 30.33 3.91 1.05
N SER A 80 30.06 4.88 1.94
CA SER A 80 30.51 4.86 3.33
C SER A 80 29.59 4.05 4.28
N VAL A 81 28.46 3.53 3.78
CA VAL A 81 27.51 2.79 4.61
C VAL A 81 28.19 1.59 5.28
N GLY A 82 28.14 1.59 6.62
CA GLY A 82 28.67 0.50 7.43
C GLY A 82 27.59 -0.52 7.79
N THR A 83 27.95 -1.50 8.62
CA THR A 83 27.01 -2.54 9.11
C THR A 83 25.84 -1.97 9.92
N ASN A 84 26.01 -0.78 10.50
CA ASN A 84 24.97 -0.11 11.30
C ASN A 84 24.01 0.74 10.44
N GLY A 85 24.20 0.75 9.12
CA GLY A 85 23.44 1.60 8.20
C GLY A 85 23.88 3.07 8.22
N LEU A 86 23.19 3.88 7.42
CA LEU A 86 23.43 5.31 7.29
C LEU A 86 22.12 6.08 7.04
N THR A 87 21.89 7.10 7.85
CA THR A 87 20.86 8.12 7.60
C THR A 87 21.51 9.34 6.97
N ILE A 88 21.12 9.68 5.75
CA ILE A 88 21.52 10.91 5.07
C ILE A 88 20.37 11.90 5.21
N PHE A 89 20.56 12.90 6.05
CA PHE A 89 19.57 13.95 6.31
C PHE A 89 19.76 15.13 5.37
N PHE A 90 18.71 15.51 4.67
CA PHE A 90 18.67 16.65 3.75
C PHE A 90 17.81 17.77 4.35
N PRO A 91 18.42 18.86 4.80
CA PRO A 91 17.69 20.08 5.14
C PRO A 91 16.78 20.57 4.01
N ASN A 92 15.93 21.55 4.31
CA ASN A 92 15.16 22.24 3.29
C ASN A 92 16.09 22.87 2.23
N GLY A 93 15.71 22.74 0.96
CA GLY A 93 16.44 23.28 -0.18
C GLY A 93 16.32 22.43 -1.44
N LYS A 94 17.03 22.83 -2.49
CA LYS A 94 16.94 22.22 -3.83
C LYS A 94 18.26 21.57 -4.22
N TYR A 95 18.28 20.25 -4.30
CA TYR A 95 19.46 19.44 -4.56
C TYR A 95 19.47 19.00 -6.01
N TYR A 96 20.48 19.40 -6.77
CA TYR A 96 20.58 19.07 -8.19
C TYR A 96 21.46 17.83 -8.42
N PHE A 97 20.96 16.89 -9.23
CA PHE A 97 21.62 15.64 -9.59
C PHE A 97 21.64 15.47 -11.11
N THR A 98 22.79 15.04 -11.63
CA THR A 98 23.00 14.77 -13.07
C THR A 98 23.20 13.28 -13.37
N HIS A 99 23.31 12.45 -12.33
CA HIS A 99 23.42 10.99 -12.39
C HIS A 99 22.33 10.33 -11.52
N SER A 100 22.09 9.04 -11.75
CA SER A 100 21.25 8.24 -10.86
C SER A 100 21.85 8.16 -9.46
N ILE A 101 21.01 8.02 -8.45
CA ILE A 101 21.43 7.65 -7.08
C ILE A 101 21.24 6.15 -6.92
N ASP A 102 22.34 5.40 -6.75
CA ASP A 102 22.32 3.96 -6.55
C ASP A 102 22.41 3.63 -5.05
N LEU A 103 21.32 3.17 -4.44
CA LEU A 103 21.26 2.91 -2.99
C LEU A 103 21.68 1.48 -2.64
N LEU A 104 22.41 1.36 -1.53
CA LEU A 104 22.80 0.11 -0.88
C LEU A 104 21.92 -0.16 0.35
N SER A 105 21.92 -1.40 0.86
CA SER A 105 21.11 -1.79 2.02
C SER A 105 21.36 -0.94 3.26
N ASN A 106 20.32 -0.80 4.10
CA ASN A 106 20.34 -0.07 5.36
C ASN A 106 20.63 1.44 5.22
N ILE A 107 20.14 2.04 4.13
CA ILE A 107 20.23 3.49 3.91
C ILE A 107 18.86 4.14 4.11
N THR A 108 18.85 5.21 4.89
CA THR A 108 17.73 6.13 5.03
C THR A 108 18.06 7.45 4.35
N ILE A 109 17.26 7.87 3.37
CA ILE A 109 17.27 9.23 2.83
C ILE A 109 16.08 9.97 3.45
N LYS A 110 16.39 11.00 4.24
CA LYS A 110 15.39 11.73 5.03
C LYS A 110 15.46 13.20 4.72
N GLY A 111 14.39 13.76 4.17
CA GLY A 111 14.24 15.20 4.07
C GLY A 111 13.73 15.83 5.36
N GLU A 112 13.95 17.12 5.52
CA GLU A 112 13.36 17.92 6.59
C GLU A 112 11.85 18.11 6.38
N SER A 113 11.41 18.24 5.12
CA SER A 113 10.00 18.31 4.75
C SER A 113 9.81 17.96 3.28
N ALA A 114 8.79 17.15 2.97
CA ALA A 114 8.44 16.87 1.57
C ALA A 114 8.04 18.13 0.79
N ASP A 115 7.63 19.21 1.45
CA ASP A 115 7.26 20.47 0.79
C ASP A 115 8.47 21.33 0.40
N SER A 116 9.65 21.05 0.95
CA SER A 116 10.78 21.99 0.86
C SER A 116 12.16 21.32 0.70
N THR A 117 12.29 20.02 0.90
CA THR A 117 13.45 19.21 0.48
C THR A 117 13.19 18.63 -0.91
N ILE A 118 13.78 19.24 -1.93
CA ILE A 118 13.47 18.97 -3.35
C ILE A 118 14.71 18.44 -4.07
N PHE A 119 14.60 17.28 -4.68
CA PHE A 119 15.61 16.70 -5.55
C PHE A 119 15.23 16.97 -7.00
N LEU A 120 16.13 17.66 -7.71
CA LEU A 120 16.01 18.02 -9.11
C LEU A 120 16.92 17.10 -9.91
N PHE A 121 16.34 16.24 -10.75
CA PHE A 121 17.11 15.33 -11.56
C PHE A 121 17.13 15.76 -13.01
N ARG A 122 18.33 15.90 -13.58
CA ARG A 122 18.54 15.97 -15.03
C ARG A 122 19.55 14.91 -15.43
N VAL A 123 19.10 13.67 -15.46
CA VAL A 123 19.98 12.52 -15.70
C VAL A 123 20.13 12.30 -17.21
N ALA A 124 21.37 12.19 -17.68
CA ALA A 124 21.63 11.94 -19.09
C ALA A 124 21.22 10.52 -19.52
N GLY A 125 20.77 10.37 -20.77
CA GLY A 125 20.45 9.06 -21.35
C GLY A 125 19.11 8.46 -20.88
N ASN A 126 19.01 7.13 -20.93
CA ASN A 126 17.83 6.38 -20.50
C ASN A 126 18.10 5.74 -19.13
N SER A 127 18.14 6.57 -18.09
CA SER A 127 18.47 6.14 -16.73
C SER A 127 17.33 6.47 -15.76
N ASN A 128 17.14 5.61 -14.77
CA ASN A 128 16.24 5.91 -13.64
C ASN A 128 16.85 6.98 -12.74
N LEU A 129 16.05 7.64 -11.90
CA LEU A 129 16.58 8.66 -10.98
C LEU A 129 17.21 8.03 -9.73
N ILE A 130 16.49 7.11 -9.08
CA ILE A 130 16.97 6.36 -7.92
C ILE A 130 16.90 4.87 -8.25
N ASN A 131 18.02 4.17 -8.11
CA ASN A 131 18.13 2.72 -8.30
C ASN A 131 18.31 2.02 -6.96
N ILE A 132 17.53 0.96 -6.75
CA ILE A 132 17.65 0.06 -5.60
C ILE A 132 17.66 -1.37 -6.17
N ILE A 133 18.86 -1.91 -6.39
CA ILE A 133 19.03 -3.10 -7.25
C ILE A 133 19.84 -4.16 -6.51
N GLY A 134 19.17 -5.27 -6.17
CA GLY A 134 19.81 -6.52 -5.76
C GLY A 134 20.11 -7.43 -6.96
N PHE A 135 20.37 -8.71 -6.69
CA PHE A 135 20.55 -9.70 -7.75
C PHE A 135 20.05 -11.09 -7.33
N ILE A 136 19.98 -12.00 -8.29
CA ILE A 136 19.60 -13.40 -8.08
C ILE A 136 20.73 -14.32 -8.54
N ASP A 137 20.96 -15.40 -7.79
CA ASP A 137 21.93 -16.43 -8.13
C ASP A 137 21.50 -17.22 -9.37
N THR A 138 22.48 -17.70 -10.13
CA THR A 138 22.25 -18.64 -11.24
C THR A 138 22.03 -20.07 -10.76
N ASP A 139 22.48 -20.39 -9.53
CA ASP A 139 22.29 -21.71 -8.93
C ASP A 139 20.80 -21.98 -8.68
N THR A 140 20.38 -23.20 -8.99
CA THR A 140 18.99 -23.63 -8.79
C THR A 140 18.87 -24.82 -7.85
N PHE A 141 17.78 -24.80 -7.10
CA PHE A 141 17.38 -25.86 -6.17
C PHE A 141 16.07 -26.46 -6.67
N ARG A 142 16.14 -27.67 -7.20
CA ARG A 142 15.00 -28.36 -7.83
C ARG A 142 14.16 -29.11 -6.81
N PHE A 143 12.85 -29.02 -6.98
CA PHE A 143 11.89 -29.76 -6.18
C PHE A 143 11.98 -31.26 -6.53
N SER A 144 11.88 -32.13 -5.52
CA SER A 144 11.84 -33.59 -5.68
C SER A 144 10.43 -34.15 -5.77
N CYS A 145 9.42 -33.36 -5.40
CA CYS A 145 8.00 -33.67 -5.57
C CYS A 145 7.19 -32.40 -5.83
N SER A 146 5.97 -32.54 -6.34
CA SER A 146 5.02 -31.42 -6.44
C SER A 146 4.74 -30.82 -5.06
N SER A 147 4.52 -29.51 -4.99
CA SER A 147 4.01 -28.84 -3.80
C SER A 147 2.75 -28.06 -4.15
N LEU A 148 1.73 -28.16 -3.30
CA LEU A 148 0.40 -27.60 -3.59
C LEU A 148 0.24 -26.23 -2.95
N LYS A 149 -0.70 -25.45 -3.48
CA LYS A 149 -1.19 -24.21 -2.87
C LYS A 149 -1.51 -24.43 -1.38
N ASN A 150 -1.27 -23.40 -0.58
CA ASN A 150 -1.38 -23.37 0.88
C ASN A 150 -0.33 -24.22 1.63
N SER A 151 0.54 -24.97 0.93
CA SER A 151 1.69 -25.63 1.56
C SER A 151 2.71 -24.60 2.06
N HIS A 152 3.30 -24.85 3.23
CA HIS A 152 4.43 -24.10 3.77
C HIS A 152 5.78 -24.79 3.52
N GLN A 153 5.85 -25.76 2.60
CA GLN A 153 7.05 -26.57 2.44
C GLN A 153 7.26 -27.03 0.99
N ALA A 154 8.52 -27.32 0.65
CA ALA A 154 8.90 -28.05 -0.55
C ALA A 154 10.01 -29.07 -0.21
N SER A 155 9.92 -30.26 -0.79
CA SER A 155 10.99 -31.25 -0.73
C SER A 155 11.94 -31.03 -1.91
N LEU A 156 13.25 -31.05 -1.67
CA LEU A 156 14.28 -30.79 -2.68
C LEU A 156 15.18 -31.99 -2.89
N PHE A 157 15.88 -32.04 -4.03
CA PHE A 157 16.95 -33.03 -4.25
C PHE A 157 18.19 -32.75 -3.39
N LYS A 158 18.47 -31.48 -3.10
CA LYS A 158 19.60 -31.03 -2.27
C LYS A 158 19.25 -29.74 -1.55
N THR A 159 19.83 -29.53 -0.36
CA THR A 159 19.70 -28.31 0.44
C THR A 159 21.04 -27.68 0.84
N ILE A 160 22.15 -28.17 0.27
CA ILE A 160 23.49 -27.65 0.57
C ILE A 160 23.57 -26.14 0.27
N ASN A 161 24.23 -25.38 1.17
CA ASN A 161 24.37 -23.92 1.11
C ASN A 161 23.08 -23.11 1.29
N LEU A 162 21.97 -23.76 1.67
CA LEU A 162 20.78 -23.07 2.14
C LEU A 162 20.81 -22.91 3.65
N GLN A 163 20.29 -21.80 4.13
CA GLN A 163 20.09 -21.54 5.55
C GLN A 163 18.78 -20.79 5.78
N GLN A 164 18.29 -20.86 7.02
CA GLN A 164 17.20 -20.02 7.49
C GLN A 164 17.47 -18.54 7.17
N GLY A 165 16.42 -17.81 6.82
CA GLY A 165 16.47 -16.39 6.44
C GLY A 165 16.91 -16.13 5.00
N ASN A 166 17.29 -17.15 4.22
CA ASN A 166 17.55 -16.93 2.79
C ASN A 166 16.25 -16.51 2.07
N LEU A 167 16.33 -15.40 1.34
CA LEU A 167 15.30 -14.97 0.41
C LEU A 167 15.48 -15.72 -0.91
N ILE A 168 14.40 -16.26 -1.46
CA ILE A 168 14.41 -17.08 -2.67
C ILE A 168 13.28 -16.69 -3.61
N LYS A 169 13.48 -16.87 -4.91
CA LYS A 169 12.41 -16.83 -5.92
C LYS A 169 12.08 -18.25 -6.35
N ILE A 170 10.88 -18.72 -6.05
CA ILE A 170 10.34 -19.98 -6.56
C ILE A 170 9.74 -19.74 -7.93
N TYR A 171 10.04 -20.60 -8.91
CA TYR A 171 9.50 -20.54 -10.26
C TYR A 171 9.51 -21.93 -10.92
N ASP A 172 8.76 -22.09 -12.00
CA ASP A 172 8.71 -23.29 -12.83
C ASP A 172 8.57 -22.89 -14.32
N ASN A 173 8.38 -23.87 -15.21
CA ASN A 173 7.96 -23.57 -16.57
C ASN A 173 6.49 -23.11 -16.59
N ASP A 174 6.29 -21.79 -16.67
CA ASP A 174 5.01 -21.11 -16.69
C ASP A 174 4.61 -20.57 -18.07
N SER A 175 5.26 -21.04 -19.14
CA SER A 175 4.97 -20.63 -20.52
C SER A 175 3.52 -20.84 -20.95
N ALA A 176 2.78 -21.73 -20.28
CA ALA A 176 1.35 -21.94 -20.48
C ALA A 176 0.45 -20.92 -19.74
N LEU A 177 1.00 -20.18 -18.79
CA LEU A 177 0.27 -19.18 -17.98
C LEU A 177 0.46 -17.76 -18.50
N VAL A 178 1.61 -17.47 -19.12
CA VAL A 178 1.96 -16.13 -19.62
C VAL A 178 1.86 -16.06 -21.14
N SER A 179 1.62 -14.87 -21.68
CA SER A 179 1.53 -14.65 -23.14
C SER A 179 2.77 -13.97 -23.70
N SER A 180 3.54 -13.29 -22.86
CA SER A 180 4.73 -12.55 -23.26
C SER A 180 6.02 -13.27 -22.87
N SER A 181 6.99 -13.36 -23.77
CA SER A 181 8.28 -14.01 -23.51
C SER A 181 9.07 -13.36 -22.37
N TRP A 182 8.94 -12.04 -22.19
CA TRP A 182 9.57 -11.29 -21.10
C TRP A 182 8.96 -11.59 -19.72
N ALA A 183 7.82 -12.27 -19.66
CA ALA A 183 7.14 -12.65 -18.43
C ALA A 183 7.34 -14.13 -18.05
N ILE A 184 8.15 -14.88 -18.78
CA ILE A 184 8.46 -16.27 -18.40
C ILE A 184 9.17 -16.28 -17.04
N HIS A 185 8.84 -17.26 -16.20
CA HIS A 185 9.27 -17.44 -14.81
C HIS A 185 8.82 -16.33 -13.85
N SER A 186 7.76 -15.60 -14.19
CA SER A 186 7.24 -14.51 -13.38
C SER A 186 6.06 -14.90 -12.49
N THR A 187 5.35 -15.98 -12.80
CA THR A 187 4.17 -16.46 -12.03
C THR A 187 4.51 -17.17 -10.74
N GLY A 188 5.77 -17.09 -10.32
CA GLY A 188 6.32 -17.70 -9.13
C GLY A 188 5.88 -17.04 -7.83
N GLN A 189 6.73 -17.19 -6.81
CA GLN A 189 6.59 -16.48 -5.54
C GLN A 189 7.95 -16.21 -4.91
N ILE A 190 8.13 -15.05 -4.29
CA ILE A 190 9.29 -14.75 -3.43
C ILE A 190 8.98 -15.23 -2.02
N GLN A 191 9.95 -15.92 -1.40
CA GLN A 191 9.79 -16.57 -0.10
C GLN A 191 11.04 -16.41 0.76
N ILE A 192 10.84 -16.50 2.08
CA ILE A 192 11.92 -16.63 3.06
C ILE A 192 11.94 -18.08 3.54
N ILE A 193 13.13 -18.68 3.60
CA ILE A 193 13.33 -19.97 4.23
C ILE A 193 13.19 -19.81 5.75
N ASP A 194 12.14 -20.39 6.33
CA ASP A 194 11.93 -20.45 7.78
C ASP A 194 12.84 -21.48 8.43
N SER A 195 12.85 -22.70 7.90
CA SER A 195 13.67 -23.79 8.45
C SER A 195 13.97 -24.85 7.39
N ILE A 196 14.98 -25.69 7.66
CA ILE A 196 15.39 -26.77 6.77
C ILE A 196 15.55 -28.04 7.60
N THR A 197 14.97 -29.14 7.13
CA THR A 197 15.11 -30.44 7.80
C THR A 197 15.00 -31.56 6.76
N ASN A 198 15.97 -32.48 6.71
CA ASN A 198 15.94 -33.66 5.83
C ASN A 198 15.62 -33.34 4.35
N ASN A 199 16.35 -32.40 3.74
CA ASN A 199 16.11 -31.91 2.36
C ASN A 199 14.71 -31.31 2.11
N LYS A 200 13.95 -31.03 3.15
CA LYS A 200 12.72 -30.26 3.08
C LYS A 200 12.99 -28.84 3.57
N VAL A 201 12.50 -27.88 2.80
CA VAL A 201 12.57 -26.44 3.11
C VAL A 201 11.17 -26.00 3.51
N PHE A 202 11.08 -25.28 4.63
CA PHE A 202 9.86 -24.64 5.10
C PHE A 202 9.91 -23.14 4.81
N PHE A 203 8.76 -22.57 4.44
CA PHE A 203 8.61 -21.19 4.02
C PHE A 203 7.79 -20.40 5.04
N ASP A 204 8.14 -19.14 5.23
CA ASP A 204 7.41 -18.23 6.14
C ASP A 204 5.96 -17.99 5.68
N SER A 205 5.73 -17.82 4.38
CA SER A 205 4.40 -17.68 3.77
C SER A 205 3.96 -18.94 3.04
N PRO A 206 2.65 -19.23 2.95
CA PRO A 206 2.16 -20.37 2.18
C PRO A 206 2.38 -20.14 0.68
N LEU A 207 2.52 -21.22 -0.08
CA LEU A 207 2.52 -21.17 -1.55
C LEU A 207 1.15 -20.71 -2.07
N ARG A 208 1.12 -19.72 -2.97
CA ARG A 208 -0.12 -19.16 -3.54
C ARG A 208 -0.63 -19.91 -4.76
N ARG A 209 0.15 -20.84 -5.30
CA ARG A 209 -0.26 -21.75 -6.37
C ARG A 209 0.38 -23.11 -6.23
N ASP A 210 -0.13 -24.05 -7.02
CA ASP A 210 0.50 -25.35 -7.20
C ASP A 210 1.78 -25.24 -8.02
N PHE A 211 2.77 -26.02 -7.63
CA PHE A 211 4.03 -26.24 -8.33
C PHE A 211 4.15 -27.73 -8.63
N PHE A 212 3.68 -28.14 -9.82
CA PHE A 212 3.70 -29.54 -10.24
C PHE A 212 5.06 -29.94 -10.79
N LEU A 213 5.56 -31.13 -10.40
CA LEU A 213 6.88 -31.62 -10.82
C LEU A 213 7.05 -31.66 -12.36
N ILE A 214 5.97 -31.87 -13.12
CA ILE A 214 5.97 -31.85 -14.59
C ILE A 214 6.41 -30.50 -15.18
N ASN A 215 6.20 -29.40 -14.46
CA ASN A 215 6.64 -28.06 -14.86
C ASN A 215 8.08 -27.75 -14.42
N SER A 216 8.79 -28.71 -13.81
CA SER A 216 10.15 -28.55 -13.29
C SER A 216 10.32 -27.38 -12.28
N PRO A 217 9.58 -27.37 -11.17
CA PRO A 217 9.68 -26.32 -10.17
C PRO A 217 11.03 -26.31 -9.47
N GLN A 218 11.53 -25.11 -9.24
CA GLN A 218 12.82 -24.82 -8.64
C GLN A 218 12.83 -23.45 -7.98
N PHE A 219 13.90 -23.12 -7.26
CA PHE A 219 14.15 -21.75 -6.85
C PHE A 219 15.62 -21.38 -6.95
N SER A 220 15.86 -20.07 -6.97
CA SER A 220 17.17 -19.44 -6.86
C SER A 220 17.17 -18.45 -5.71
N LYS A 221 18.35 -18.24 -5.11
CA LYS A 221 18.52 -17.31 -3.99
C LYS A 221 18.59 -15.87 -4.49
N ILE A 222 17.90 -14.97 -3.80
CA ILE A 222 17.95 -13.53 -4.01
C ILE A 222 18.93 -12.93 -3.00
N HIS A 223 19.84 -12.08 -3.49
CA HIS A 223 20.67 -11.17 -2.70
C HIS A 223 20.04 -9.79 -2.80
N ALA A 224 19.10 -9.52 -1.90
CA ALA A 224 18.30 -8.32 -1.98
C ALA A 224 19.05 -7.10 -1.43
N VAL A 225 18.78 -5.92 -2.01
CA VAL A 225 18.95 -4.68 -1.26
C VAL A 225 17.79 -4.58 -0.27
N HIS A 226 18.05 -4.17 0.97
CA HIS A 226 17.02 -4.21 2.03
C HIS A 226 17.14 -3.08 3.04
N ASN A 227 16.06 -2.86 3.79
CA ASN A 227 15.96 -1.81 4.83
C ASN A 227 16.24 -0.41 4.28
N ILE A 228 15.74 -0.10 3.08
CA ILE A 228 15.76 1.26 2.55
C ILE A 228 14.58 2.03 3.11
N LEU A 229 14.83 3.26 3.56
CA LEU A 229 13.77 4.22 3.88
C LEU A 229 13.99 5.50 3.07
N LEU A 230 13.05 5.80 2.17
CA LEU A 230 12.97 7.10 1.50
C LEU A 230 11.81 7.88 2.10
N GLU A 231 12.09 9.02 2.72
CA GLU A 231 11.03 9.81 3.34
C GLU A 231 11.21 11.32 3.27
N GLN A 232 10.08 12.02 3.25
CA GLN A 232 9.99 13.48 3.40
C GLN A 232 10.75 14.26 2.34
N ILE A 233 10.74 13.77 1.10
CA ILE A 233 11.40 14.41 -0.06
C ILE A 233 10.44 14.60 -1.23
N THR A 234 10.74 15.58 -2.07
CA THR A 234 10.14 15.73 -3.40
C THR A 234 11.15 15.33 -4.47
N LEU A 235 10.74 14.53 -5.46
CA LEU A 235 11.49 14.20 -6.67
C LEU A 235 10.87 14.93 -7.86
N ILE A 236 11.68 15.67 -8.61
CA ILE A 236 11.27 16.28 -9.88
C ILE A 236 12.20 15.78 -10.98
N ASN A 237 11.63 15.08 -11.95
CA ASN A 237 12.35 14.72 -13.17
C ASN A 237 12.33 15.90 -14.14
N LEU A 238 13.49 16.34 -14.62
CA LEU A 238 13.61 17.45 -15.55
C LEU A 238 13.82 17.02 -17.00
N ASN A 239 13.82 15.72 -17.30
CA ASN A 239 14.08 15.21 -18.64
C ASN A 239 13.19 14.03 -19.05
N SER A 240 12.60 14.17 -20.24
CA SER A 240 11.90 13.09 -20.92
C SER A 240 12.89 12.09 -21.55
N THR A 241 12.54 10.81 -21.58
CA THR A 241 13.31 9.74 -22.23
C THR A 241 12.47 8.99 -23.26
N ASN A 242 13.12 8.47 -24.30
CA ASN A 242 12.44 7.63 -25.30
C ASN A 242 12.11 6.24 -24.73
N GLN A 243 13.00 5.69 -23.89
CA GLN A 243 12.79 4.40 -23.24
C GLN A 243 11.98 4.54 -21.94
N GLN A 244 11.54 3.41 -21.40
CA GLN A 244 10.92 3.34 -20.09
C GLN A 244 11.99 3.53 -19.00
N THR A 245 11.89 4.63 -18.26
CA THR A 245 12.72 4.92 -17.07
C THR A 245 11.82 5.34 -15.92
N ALA A 246 12.14 4.89 -14.72
CA ALA A 246 11.37 5.17 -13.51
C ALA A 246 12.03 6.27 -12.68
N ASN A 247 11.22 6.98 -11.88
CA ASN A 247 11.78 7.90 -10.88
C ASN A 247 12.41 7.11 -9.73
N ILE A 248 11.75 6.05 -9.26
CA ILE A 248 12.32 5.09 -8.31
C ILE A 248 12.22 3.69 -8.91
N TYR A 249 13.37 3.04 -9.11
CA TYR A 249 13.47 1.70 -9.67
C TYR A 249 13.95 0.71 -8.61
N MET A 250 13.17 -0.35 -8.38
CA MET A 250 13.41 -1.36 -7.36
C MET A 250 13.39 -2.74 -8.01
N ASP A 251 14.53 -3.44 -8.03
CA ASP A 251 14.62 -4.83 -8.50
C ASP A 251 15.38 -5.69 -7.49
N TYR A 252 14.81 -6.84 -7.11
CA TYR A 252 15.34 -7.66 -6.02
C TYR A 252 15.52 -6.87 -4.71
N VAL A 253 14.46 -6.21 -4.25
CA VAL A 253 14.43 -5.43 -3.01
C VAL A 253 13.55 -6.13 -1.97
N TYR A 254 13.93 -5.99 -0.71
CA TYR A 254 13.25 -6.62 0.41
C TYR A 254 13.07 -5.65 1.59
N ASN A 255 11.94 -5.70 2.28
CA ASN A 255 11.70 -4.99 3.55
C ASN A 255 12.12 -3.50 3.49
N SER A 256 11.49 -2.71 2.63
CA SER A 256 11.86 -1.31 2.36
C SER A 256 10.63 -0.41 2.25
N LYS A 257 10.77 0.87 2.57
CA LYS A 257 9.65 1.82 2.68
C LYS A 257 9.90 3.13 1.94
N ILE A 258 8.87 3.60 1.26
CA ILE A 258 8.79 4.93 0.63
C ILE A 258 7.61 5.65 1.28
N LYS A 259 7.88 6.70 2.07
CA LYS A 259 6.88 7.36 2.92
C LYS A 259 6.89 8.87 2.75
N CYS A 260 5.74 9.51 2.54
CA CYS A 260 5.67 10.97 2.38
C CYS A 260 6.68 11.45 1.31
N VAL A 261 6.63 10.82 0.14
CA VAL A 261 7.39 11.27 -1.03
C VAL A 261 6.45 11.93 -2.01
N LYS A 262 6.86 13.06 -2.58
CA LYS A 262 6.22 13.61 -3.77
C LYS A 262 7.07 13.25 -4.98
N SER A 263 6.46 12.84 -6.08
CA SER A 263 7.17 12.63 -7.33
C SER A 263 6.41 13.26 -8.48
N TYR A 264 7.14 14.07 -9.25
CA TYR A 264 6.62 14.80 -10.40
C TYR A 264 7.32 14.34 -11.67
N ASP A 265 6.51 14.20 -12.72
CA ASP A 265 6.92 13.88 -14.09
C ASP A 265 7.66 12.54 -14.18
N CYS A 266 6.96 11.47 -14.57
CA CYS A 266 7.61 10.21 -14.91
C CYS A 266 7.71 9.98 -16.42
N ASN A 267 8.68 9.14 -16.83
CA ASN A 267 8.80 8.66 -18.22
C ASN A 267 8.05 7.34 -18.42
N PHE A 268 8.17 6.42 -17.46
CA PHE A 268 7.43 5.17 -17.40
C PHE A 268 6.55 5.13 -16.15
N ALA A 269 7.18 5.17 -14.98
CA ALA A 269 6.53 5.06 -13.69
C ALA A 269 7.19 5.98 -12.65
N HIS A 270 6.44 6.45 -11.66
CA HIS A 270 7.04 7.08 -10.49
C HIS A 270 7.78 6.04 -9.65
N ILE A 271 7.19 4.86 -9.45
CA ILE A 271 7.82 3.73 -8.77
C ILE A 271 7.61 2.45 -9.58
N ASP A 272 8.71 1.78 -9.91
CA ASP A 272 8.74 0.50 -10.61
C ASP A 272 9.33 -0.58 -9.70
N ILE A 273 8.52 -1.56 -9.29
CA ILE A 273 8.89 -2.60 -8.34
C ILE A 273 8.84 -3.97 -9.03
N ARG A 274 10.00 -4.62 -9.09
CA ARG A 274 10.25 -5.88 -9.80
C ARG A 274 10.92 -6.89 -8.88
N ASN A 275 10.56 -8.17 -9.01
CA ASN A 275 11.18 -9.28 -8.26
C ASN A 275 11.44 -8.96 -6.77
N SER A 276 10.53 -8.23 -6.13
CA SER A 276 10.74 -7.67 -4.79
C SER A 276 9.63 -8.11 -3.84
N SER A 277 9.88 -8.01 -2.53
CA SER A 277 8.88 -8.37 -1.53
C SER A 277 8.93 -7.50 -0.28
N ASN A 278 7.80 -7.41 0.43
CA ASN A 278 7.68 -6.62 1.66
C ASN A 278 8.08 -5.14 1.47
N ILE A 279 7.60 -4.53 0.39
CA ILE A 279 7.81 -3.10 0.11
C ILE A 279 6.56 -2.32 0.51
N GLU A 280 6.74 -1.23 1.24
CA GLU A 280 5.66 -0.34 1.62
C GLU A 280 5.79 1.03 0.92
N VAL A 281 4.74 1.46 0.23
CA VAL A 281 4.61 2.82 -0.31
C VAL A 281 3.43 3.47 0.38
N GLU A 282 3.70 4.44 1.24
CA GLU A 282 2.71 5.02 2.14
C GLU A 282 2.65 6.54 2.05
N GLY A 283 1.44 7.11 2.06
CA GLY A 283 1.26 8.54 2.33
C GLY A 283 1.94 9.46 1.32
N SER A 284 2.17 8.97 0.10
CA SER A 284 2.95 9.65 -0.95
C SER A 284 2.05 10.25 -2.02
N TYR A 285 2.60 11.15 -2.83
CA TYR A 285 1.90 11.87 -3.89
C TYR A 285 2.61 11.71 -5.24
N PHE A 286 1.88 11.27 -6.26
CA PHE A 286 2.42 11.01 -7.59
C PHE A 286 1.62 11.79 -8.63
N GLN A 287 2.32 12.63 -9.41
CA GLN A 287 1.67 13.53 -10.35
C GLN A 287 2.46 13.66 -11.66
N ASP A 288 1.71 13.66 -12.75
CA ASP A 288 2.15 13.99 -14.10
C ASP A 288 3.24 13.08 -14.70
N ALA A 289 3.32 13.14 -16.03
CA ALA A 289 4.29 12.46 -16.85
C ALA A 289 4.60 13.27 -18.11
N PHE A 290 5.72 12.95 -18.75
CA PHE A 290 6.11 13.57 -20.01
C PHE A 290 5.26 13.11 -21.21
N ASP A 291 4.65 11.92 -21.12
CA ASP A 291 3.81 11.33 -22.15
C ASP A 291 2.76 10.41 -21.51
N TYR A 292 1.62 10.27 -22.18
CA TYR A 292 0.45 9.51 -21.75
C TYR A 292 -0.06 8.54 -22.83
N GLY A 293 0.71 8.37 -23.91
CA GLY A 293 0.38 7.50 -25.02
C GLY A 293 0.64 6.00 -24.74
N ASN A 294 0.81 5.25 -25.82
CA ASN A 294 1.09 3.81 -25.77
C ASN A 294 2.53 3.51 -25.31
N GLY A 295 2.80 2.24 -24.99
CA GLY A 295 4.17 1.77 -24.72
C GLY A 295 4.66 1.97 -23.29
N GLY A 296 3.75 1.97 -22.31
CA GLY A 296 4.06 2.08 -20.89
C GLY A 296 4.58 3.47 -20.50
N LYS A 297 3.66 4.35 -20.12
CA LYS A 297 3.88 5.77 -19.81
C LYS A 297 2.90 6.22 -18.74
N ALA A 298 3.29 7.20 -17.92
CA ALA A 298 2.44 7.83 -16.90
C ALA A 298 1.88 6.85 -15.85
N TYR A 299 2.73 6.02 -15.26
CA TYR A 299 2.32 5.10 -14.19
C TYR A 299 2.69 5.64 -12.80
N GLY A 300 1.81 5.45 -11.81
CA GLY A 300 2.11 5.76 -10.42
C GLY A 300 3.05 4.71 -9.84
N VAL A 301 2.49 3.57 -9.43
CA VAL A 301 3.23 2.41 -8.92
C VAL A 301 3.00 1.18 -9.81
N VAL A 302 4.08 0.55 -10.26
CA VAL A 302 4.05 -0.71 -11.00
C VAL A 302 4.55 -1.84 -10.11
N LEU A 303 3.77 -2.92 -10.01
CA LEU A 303 4.16 -4.16 -9.35
C LEU A 303 4.18 -5.28 -10.40
N HIS A 304 5.35 -5.82 -10.70
CA HIS A 304 5.43 -6.93 -11.65
C HIS A 304 6.62 -7.86 -11.44
N GLN A 305 6.72 -8.90 -12.27
CA GLN A 305 7.78 -9.91 -12.21
C GLN A 305 7.88 -10.59 -10.84
N CYS A 306 6.85 -11.36 -10.46
CA CYS A 306 6.81 -12.12 -9.19
C CYS A 306 6.78 -11.26 -7.90
N THR A 307 6.70 -9.93 -8.02
CA THR A 307 6.62 -9.02 -6.86
C THR A 307 5.42 -9.36 -5.98
N GLY A 308 5.64 -9.47 -4.67
CA GLY A 308 4.62 -9.94 -3.75
C GLY A 308 4.77 -9.44 -2.32
N GLU A 309 3.69 -9.49 -1.55
CA GLU A 309 3.64 -8.97 -0.17
C GLU A 309 4.00 -7.48 -0.05
N CYS A 310 3.80 -6.68 -1.11
CA CYS A 310 3.93 -5.22 -1.03
C CYS A 310 2.62 -4.57 -0.54
N LEU A 311 2.75 -3.45 0.17
CA LEU A 311 1.63 -2.61 0.64
C LEU A 311 1.72 -1.22 0.02
N ILE A 312 0.77 -0.89 -0.86
CA ILE A 312 0.65 0.43 -1.48
C ILE A 312 -0.55 1.11 -0.87
N SER A 313 -0.36 1.99 0.12
CA SER A 313 -1.46 2.50 0.92
C SER A 313 -1.47 4.00 1.22
N ASN A 314 -2.67 4.56 1.37
CA ASN A 314 -2.89 5.98 1.70
C ASN A 314 -2.17 6.97 0.76
N ASN A 315 -1.92 6.59 -0.49
CA ASN A 315 -1.27 7.45 -1.48
C ASN A 315 -2.29 8.25 -2.29
N ASN A 316 -1.83 9.37 -2.84
CA ASN A 316 -2.58 10.23 -3.74
C ASN A 316 -1.95 10.17 -5.15
N PHE A 317 -2.80 9.94 -6.16
CA PHE A 317 -2.42 9.87 -7.57
C PHE A 317 -3.21 10.91 -8.36
N ASN A 318 -2.54 11.65 -9.22
CA ASN A 318 -3.18 12.72 -9.99
C ASN A 318 -2.60 12.84 -11.39
N HIS A 319 -3.49 12.87 -12.39
CA HIS A 319 -3.10 13.07 -13.79
C HIS A 319 -2.07 12.04 -14.25
N LEU A 320 -2.48 10.77 -14.18
CA LEU A 320 -1.71 9.60 -14.60
C LEU A 320 -2.55 8.73 -15.52
N ARG A 321 -1.89 7.87 -16.29
CA ARG A 321 -2.59 6.86 -17.08
C ARG A 321 -3.05 5.70 -16.20
N HIS A 322 -2.13 5.14 -15.42
CA HIS A 322 -2.44 4.06 -14.47
C HIS A 322 -1.82 4.38 -13.12
N SER A 323 -2.65 4.55 -12.09
CA SER A 323 -2.19 4.91 -10.75
C SER A 323 -1.48 3.73 -10.09
N VAL A 324 -2.06 2.53 -10.16
CA VAL A 324 -1.41 1.30 -9.73
C VAL A 324 -1.66 0.19 -10.76
N LEU A 325 -0.58 -0.38 -11.30
CA LEU A 325 -0.63 -1.42 -12.34
C LEU A 325 0.08 -2.69 -11.87
N LEU A 326 -0.59 -3.84 -12.07
CA LEU A 326 -0.05 -5.17 -11.79
C LEU A 326 0.01 -6.01 -13.06
N GLN A 327 1.12 -6.72 -13.26
CA GLN A 327 1.31 -7.65 -14.38
C GLN A 327 2.39 -8.70 -14.06
N ALA A 328 2.60 -9.65 -14.97
CA ALA A 328 3.72 -10.60 -14.92
C ALA A 328 3.87 -11.26 -13.55
N GLY A 329 2.82 -11.96 -13.13
CA GLY A 329 2.83 -12.81 -11.94
C GLY A 329 2.91 -12.11 -10.60
N ALA A 330 2.74 -10.78 -10.53
CA ALA A 330 2.60 -10.08 -9.24
C ALA A 330 1.50 -10.73 -8.39
N ASN A 331 1.78 -11.04 -7.12
CA ASN A 331 0.86 -11.79 -6.26
C ASN A 331 0.99 -11.51 -4.77
N GLY A 332 -0.11 -11.61 -4.02
CA GLY A 332 -0.11 -11.39 -2.57
C GLY A 332 0.12 -9.94 -2.17
N ASN A 333 0.02 -8.98 -3.10
CA ASN A 333 0.15 -7.55 -2.80
C ASN A 333 -1.16 -6.97 -2.28
N VAL A 334 -1.07 -5.89 -1.50
CA VAL A 334 -2.20 -5.11 -0.99
C VAL A 334 -2.10 -3.68 -1.49
N ILE A 335 -3.16 -3.22 -2.16
CA ILE A 335 -3.32 -1.86 -2.66
C ILE A 335 -4.51 -1.27 -1.91
N SER A 336 -4.29 -0.42 -0.92
CA SER A 336 -5.35 -0.05 0.01
C SER A 336 -5.48 1.44 0.34
N TYR A 337 -6.72 1.91 0.47
CA TYR A 337 -7.04 3.26 0.92
C TYR A 337 -6.35 4.40 0.12
N ASN A 338 -5.99 4.15 -1.13
CA ASN A 338 -5.43 5.17 -2.01
C ASN A 338 -6.54 6.07 -2.59
N TYR A 339 -6.15 7.24 -3.07
CA TYR A 339 -7.01 8.13 -3.82
C TYR A 339 -6.41 8.44 -5.20
N SER A 340 -7.23 8.33 -6.25
CA SER A 340 -6.84 8.67 -7.63
C SER A 340 -7.86 9.55 -8.31
N GLN A 341 -7.36 10.53 -9.06
CA GLN A 341 -8.19 11.44 -9.85
C GLN A 341 -7.50 11.89 -11.14
N ASN A 342 -8.30 12.45 -12.04
CA ASN A 342 -7.88 12.93 -13.35
C ASN A 342 -7.14 11.87 -14.19
N PRO A 343 -7.65 10.64 -14.34
CA PRO A 343 -7.03 9.66 -15.24
C PRO A 343 -6.88 10.28 -16.62
N TYR A 344 -5.73 10.09 -17.25
CA TYR A 344 -5.44 10.68 -18.55
C TYR A 344 -4.58 9.77 -19.41
N TRP A 345 -5.03 9.55 -20.65
CA TRP A 345 -4.27 8.86 -21.69
C TRP A 345 -4.49 9.49 -23.07
N THR A 346 -3.56 9.21 -23.97
CA THR A 346 -3.62 9.62 -25.38
C THR A 346 -3.37 8.40 -26.27
N ALA A 347 -3.40 8.60 -27.59
CA ALA A 347 -3.13 7.54 -28.59
C ALA A 347 -4.06 6.31 -28.49
N VAL A 348 -5.29 6.52 -28.05
CA VAL A 348 -6.37 5.53 -27.94
C VAL A 348 -7.67 6.07 -28.55
N SER A 349 -8.60 5.19 -28.91
CA SER A 349 -9.92 5.56 -29.47
C SER A 349 -10.98 5.86 -28.41
N LEU A 350 -10.69 5.54 -27.14
CA LEU A 350 -11.56 5.77 -26.01
C LEU A 350 -11.40 7.21 -25.45
N PRO A 351 -12.37 7.73 -24.67
CA PRO A 351 -12.25 9.05 -24.04
C PRO A 351 -10.95 9.19 -23.24
N SER A 352 -10.33 10.37 -23.26
CA SER A 352 -9.02 10.57 -22.61
C SER A 352 -9.03 10.30 -21.10
N ASN A 353 -10.20 10.39 -20.46
CA ASN A 353 -10.40 10.16 -19.04
C ASN A 353 -10.86 8.74 -18.68
N SER A 354 -10.83 7.80 -19.63
CA SER A 354 -11.23 6.41 -19.37
C SER A 354 -10.04 5.47 -19.12
N ALA A 355 -8.84 6.02 -18.88
CA ALA A 355 -7.70 5.22 -18.46
C ALA A 355 -7.98 4.54 -17.11
N GLY A 356 -7.53 3.30 -16.93
CA GLY A 356 -7.72 2.57 -15.66
C GLY A 356 -6.79 3.09 -14.57
N ASP A 357 -7.30 3.42 -13.38
CA ASP A 357 -6.46 3.80 -12.24
C ASP A 357 -5.86 2.57 -11.58
N LEU A 358 -6.70 1.57 -11.26
CA LEU A 358 -6.28 0.27 -10.73
C LEU A 358 -6.37 -0.75 -11.84
N VAL A 359 -5.21 -1.30 -12.23
CA VAL A 359 -5.10 -2.11 -13.46
C VAL A 359 -4.48 -3.47 -13.20
N LEU A 360 -5.15 -4.51 -13.71
CA LEU A 360 -4.54 -5.81 -13.97
C LEU A 360 -4.28 -5.92 -15.48
N HIS A 361 -3.00 -6.05 -15.87
CA HIS A 361 -2.54 -5.81 -17.25
C HIS A 361 -1.97 -7.06 -17.95
N GLY A 362 -2.32 -8.25 -17.48
CA GLY A 362 -1.96 -9.53 -18.11
C GLY A 362 -0.65 -10.14 -17.64
N ASN A 363 -0.27 -11.25 -18.28
CA ASN A 363 0.77 -12.18 -17.82
C ASN A 363 0.55 -12.66 -16.37
N TRP A 364 -0.69 -13.05 -16.07
CA TRP A 364 -1.04 -13.85 -14.90
C TRP A 364 -0.81 -13.25 -13.49
N PRO A 365 -1.07 -11.95 -13.19
CA PRO A 365 -1.16 -11.50 -11.79
C PRO A 365 -2.34 -12.15 -11.08
N TYR A 366 -2.17 -12.54 -9.81
CA TYR A 366 -3.11 -13.39 -9.07
C TYR A 366 -3.02 -13.17 -7.55
N PHE A 367 -4.08 -13.44 -6.80
CA PHE A 367 -4.10 -13.24 -5.33
C PHE A 367 -3.67 -11.85 -4.83
N ASN A 368 -3.92 -10.78 -5.58
CA ASN A 368 -3.71 -9.41 -5.09
C ASN A 368 -5.00 -8.87 -4.47
N LEU A 369 -4.88 -8.00 -3.47
CA LEU A 369 -5.98 -7.35 -2.79
C LEU A 369 -5.99 -5.85 -3.12
N PHE A 370 -7.13 -5.37 -3.62
CA PHE A 370 -7.44 -3.95 -3.76
C PHE A 370 -8.52 -3.60 -2.75
N GLU A 371 -8.21 -2.85 -1.71
CA GLU A 371 -9.12 -2.61 -0.58
C GLU A 371 -9.35 -1.13 -0.26
N GLY A 372 -10.60 -0.66 -0.21
CA GLY A 372 -10.88 0.66 0.36
C GLY A 372 -10.39 1.86 -0.48
N ASN A 373 -9.99 1.65 -1.73
CA ASN A 373 -9.51 2.72 -2.60
C ASN A 373 -10.67 3.57 -3.12
N ILE A 374 -10.43 4.87 -3.32
CA ILE A 374 -11.36 5.76 -4.03
C ILE A 374 -10.64 6.21 -5.31
N ILE A 375 -11.18 5.83 -6.46
CA ILE A 375 -10.53 5.97 -7.76
C ILE A 375 -11.58 6.32 -8.82
N GLN A 376 -11.19 6.53 -10.08
CA GLN A 376 -12.12 6.82 -11.16
C GLN A 376 -12.56 5.54 -11.88
N ASN A 377 -11.61 4.67 -12.26
CA ASN A 377 -11.81 3.50 -13.12
C ASN A 377 -10.99 2.29 -12.61
N ILE A 378 -11.64 1.14 -12.42
CA ILE A 378 -10.97 -0.16 -12.21
C ILE A 378 -11.01 -0.94 -13.52
N VAL A 379 -9.85 -1.38 -14.01
CA VAL A 379 -9.74 -2.04 -15.31
C VAL A 379 -8.97 -3.36 -15.19
N ILE A 380 -9.56 -4.42 -15.71
CA ILE A 380 -8.92 -5.74 -15.86
C ILE A 380 -8.86 -6.01 -17.35
N ASP A 381 -7.69 -5.82 -17.96
CA ASP A 381 -7.50 -5.95 -19.40
C ASP A 381 -6.60 -7.14 -19.76
N ASP A 382 -6.54 -7.43 -21.05
CA ASP A 382 -5.75 -8.52 -21.64
C ASP A 382 -4.63 -8.00 -22.54
N SER A 383 -4.09 -6.80 -22.29
CA SER A 383 -3.06 -6.18 -23.12
C SER A 383 -1.80 -7.04 -23.22
N HIS A 384 -1.50 -7.82 -22.17
CA HIS A 384 -0.47 -8.84 -22.17
C HIS A 384 -1.02 -10.25 -21.88
N GLY A 385 -2.22 -10.53 -22.39
CA GLY A 385 -2.92 -11.81 -22.20
C GLY A 385 -3.63 -11.90 -20.85
N LYS A 386 -4.04 -13.11 -20.46
CA LYS A 386 -4.91 -13.32 -19.30
C LYS A 386 -4.24 -12.95 -17.97
N ASN A 387 -5.04 -12.40 -17.06
CA ASN A 387 -4.72 -12.29 -15.63
C ASN A 387 -5.08 -13.60 -14.91
N GLY A 388 -4.32 -13.91 -13.86
CA GLY A 388 -4.56 -15.08 -13.03
C GLY A 388 -5.75 -14.88 -12.08
N PRO A 389 -6.22 -15.95 -11.43
CA PRO A 389 -7.45 -15.92 -10.65
C PRO A 389 -7.29 -15.20 -9.30
N PHE A 390 -8.43 -14.96 -8.64
CA PHE A 390 -8.49 -14.60 -7.22
C PHE A 390 -7.83 -13.27 -6.83
N ASN A 391 -7.64 -12.34 -7.77
CA ASN A 391 -7.49 -10.94 -7.34
C ASN A 391 -8.83 -10.47 -6.76
N THR A 392 -8.73 -9.72 -5.67
CA THR A 392 -9.88 -9.35 -4.84
C THR A 392 -10.02 -7.86 -4.79
N PHE A 393 -11.16 -7.37 -5.27
CA PHE A 393 -11.57 -5.98 -5.16
C PHE A 393 -12.58 -5.88 -4.03
N LEU A 394 -12.15 -5.36 -2.89
CA LEU A 394 -12.94 -5.25 -1.66
C LEU A 394 -13.18 -3.78 -1.32
N ARG A 395 -14.45 -3.35 -1.27
CA ARG A 395 -14.85 -2.03 -0.77
C ARG A 395 -14.12 -0.87 -1.47
N ASN A 396 -13.88 -0.97 -2.78
CA ASN A 396 -13.37 0.16 -3.56
C ASN A 396 -14.51 1.01 -4.08
N ARG A 397 -14.31 2.32 -4.25
CA ARG A 397 -15.26 3.22 -4.90
C ARG A 397 -14.67 3.67 -6.23
N ALA A 398 -15.38 3.39 -7.32
CA ALA A 398 -15.08 3.91 -8.66
C ALA A 398 -16.04 5.06 -9.01
N GLU A 399 -15.49 6.26 -9.12
CA GLU A 399 -16.24 7.52 -9.21
C GLU A 399 -16.55 7.98 -10.63
N LEU A 400 -15.97 7.35 -11.66
CA LEU A 400 -16.16 7.73 -13.06
C LEU A 400 -16.80 6.61 -13.86
N PHE A 401 -16.05 5.87 -14.69
CA PHE A 401 -16.66 4.87 -15.56
C PHE A 401 -17.11 3.64 -14.76
N GLY A 402 -16.41 3.28 -13.68
CA GLY A 402 -16.74 2.11 -12.85
C GLY A 402 -15.70 0.98 -12.95
N ILE A 403 -16.17 -0.27 -13.02
CA ILE A 403 -15.36 -1.49 -13.04
C ILE A 403 -15.56 -2.21 -14.37
N PHE A 404 -14.47 -2.43 -15.12
CA PHE A 404 -14.52 -3.04 -16.45
C PHE A 404 -13.53 -4.19 -16.59
N MET A 405 -13.99 -5.22 -17.29
CA MET A 405 -13.17 -6.32 -17.75
C MET A 405 -13.32 -6.47 -19.27
N ASN A 406 -12.21 -6.64 -19.99
CA ASN A 406 -12.25 -6.92 -21.43
C ASN A 406 -13.05 -8.20 -21.71
N SER A 407 -13.76 -8.24 -22.85
CA SER A 407 -14.71 -9.30 -23.20
C SER A 407 -14.11 -10.62 -23.68
N SER A 408 -12.82 -10.65 -24.03
CA SER A 408 -12.12 -11.82 -24.58
C SER A 408 -11.45 -12.68 -23.50
N PRO A 409 -12.21 -13.12 -22.48
CA PRO A 409 -12.17 -12.47 -21.19
C PRO A 409 -10.74 -12.28 -20.66
N ALA A 410 -10.47 -11.08 -20.13
CA ALA A 410 -9.18 -10.75 -19.54
C ALA A 410 -8.82 -11.58 -18.31
N SER A 411 -9.80 -12.21 -17.68
CA SER A 411 -9.56 -13.12 -16.57
C SER A 411 -10.80 -13.95 -16.25
N ASP A 412 -10.61 -14.97 -15.40
CA ASP A 412 -11.66 -15.77 -14.79
C ASP A 412 -11.47 -15.75 -13.25
N SER A 413 -12.52 -16.08 -12.50
CA SER A 413 -12.44 -16.32 -11.04
C SER A 413 -11.93 -15.17 -10.16
N GLN A 414 -12.18 -13.92 -10.55
CA GLN A 414 -11.95 -12.73 -9.71
C GLN A 414 -12.99 -12.58 -8.58
N ASN A 415 -12.67 -11.79 -7.55
CA ASN A 415 -13.56 -11.53 -6.41
C ASN A 415 -13.93 -10.04 -6.35
N PHE A 416 -15.22 -9.71 -6.24
CA PHE A 416 -15.74 -8.35 -6.13
C PHE A 416 -16.68 -8.25 -4.94
N ILE A 417 -16.24 -7.60 -3.86
CA ILE A 417 -16.97 -7.57 -2.60
C ILE A 417 -17.16 -6.13 -2.16
N GLY A 418 -18.40 -5.67 -1.96
CA GLY A 418 -18.68 -4.37 -1.36
C GLY A 418 -18.24 -3.14 -2.15
N ASN A 419 -17.89 -3.27 -3.43
CA ASN A 419 -17.42 -2.13 -4.23
C ASN A 419 -18.57 -1.19 -4.59
N GLU A 420 -18.29 0.11 -4.73
CA GLU A 420 -19.24 1.14 -5.13
C GLU A 420 -18.91 1.68 -6.53
N THR A 421 -19.94 1.94 -7.34
CA THR A 421 -19.83 2.83 -8.51
C THR A 421 -20.83 3.98 -8.39
N THR A 422 -20.36 5.22 -8.49
CA THR A 422 -21.16 6.38 -8.03
C THR A 422 -21.69 7.28 -9.15
N LYS A 423 -20.99 7.39 -10.29
CA LYS A 423 -21.43 8.28 -11.38
C LYS A 423 -22.69 7.74 -12.06
N ASN A 424 -23.77 8.52 -12.00
CA ASN A 424 -25.09 8.11 -12.48
C ASN A 424 -25.50 8.74 -13.83
N SER A 425 -24.57 8.81 -14.78
CA SER A 425 -24.86 9.18 -16.17
C SER A 425 -24.76 7.95 -17.07
N PHE A 426 -25.43 7.97 -18.24
CA PHE A 426 -25.69 6.79 -19.08
C PHE A 426 -24.47 5.86 -19.32
N PHE A 427 -23.30 6.43 -19.63
CA PHE A 427 -22.08 5.65 -19.92
C PHE A 427 -21.20 5.34 -18.69
N TYR A 428 -21.57 5.83 -17.51
CA TYR A 428 -20.71 5.86 -16.33
C TYR A 428 -21.27 5.00 -15.17
N GLY A 429 -20.41 4.77 -14.18
CA GLY A 429 -20.72 3.99 -12.98
C GLY A 429 -21.17 2.56 -13.28
N ASN A 430 -20.60 1.91 -14.30
CA ASN A 430 -20.98 0.57 -14.71
C ASN A 430 -20.06 -0.48 -14.08
N ILE A 431 -20.62 -1.67 -13.82
CA ILE A 431 -19.87 -2.88 -13.49
C ILE A 431 -20.06 -3.84 -14.67
N SER A 432 -19.01 -4.02 -15.47
CA SER A 432 -19.01 -4.86 -16.67
C SER A 432 -17.96 -5.96 -16.53
N LEU A 433 -18.41 -7.13 -16.05
CA LEU A 433 -17.54 -8.28 -15.76
C LEU A 433 -17.69 -9.32 -16.87
N SER A 434 -16.56 -9.75 -17.42
CA SER A 434 -16.45 -10.80 -18.44
C SER A 434 -15.62 -11.95 -17.90
N GLY A 435 -15.88 -13.16 -18.37
CA GLY A 435 -15.27 -14.38 -17.83
C GLY A 435 -16.23 -15.15 -16.94
N VAL A 436 -15.75 -16.21 -16.31
CA VAL A 436 -16.56 -17.12 -15.48
C VAL A 436 -15.97 -17.32 -14.09
N GLY A 437 -16.78 -17.81 -13.15
CA GLY A 437 -16.32 -18.18 -11.80
C GLY A 437 -16.11 -16.99 -10.84
N HIS A 438 -16.51 -15.78 -11.21
CA HIS A 438 -16.41 -14.62 -10.31
C HIS A 438 -17.22 -14.82 -9.02
N PHE A 439 -16.67 -14.33 -7.91
CA PHE A 439 -17.40 -14.19 -6.66
C PHE A 439 -17.82 -12.73 -6.53
N ALA A 440 -19.10 -12.50 -6.26
CA ALA A 440 -19.64 -11.17 -6.07
C ALA A 440 -20.51 -11.14 -4.81
N GLU A 441 -20.28 -10.15 -3.95
CA GLU A 441 -21.05 -9.96 -2.72
C GLU A 441 -21.20 -8.47 -2.43
N GLY A 442 -22.43 -7.94 -2.37
CA GLY A 442 -22.69 -6.62 -1.78
C GLY A 442 -22.15 -5.41 -2.55
N ASN A 443 -21.82 -5.57 -3.83
CA ASN A 443 -21.38 -4.45 -4.67
C ASN A 443 -22.56 -3.49 -4.92
N ASN A 444 -22.35 -2.19 -4.79
CA ASN A 444 -23.35 -1.17 -4.98
C ASN A 444 -23.13 -0.43 -6.30
N GLN A 445 -23.86 -0.81 -7.34
CA GLN A 445 -23.84 -0.15 -8.63
C GLN A 445 -24.91 0.94 -8.67
N LYS A 446 -24.50 2.20 -8.56
CA LYS A 446 -25.40 3.37 -8.68
C LYS A 446 -26.64 3.29 -7.76
N GLY A 447 -26.46 2.78 -6.55
CA GLY A 447 -27.51 2.62 -5.54
C GLY A 447 -28.17 1.24 -5.54
N THR A 448 -27.84 0.37 -6.51
CA THR A 448 -28.39 -0.99 -6.61
C THR A 448 -27.38 -2.02 -6.12
N ILE A 449 -27.77 -2.82 -5.13
CA ILE A 449 -26.92 -3.87 -4.57
C ILE A 449 -26.92 -5.12 -5.48
N TYR A 450 -25.72 -5.63 -5.76
CA TYR A 450 -25.43 -6.80 -6.57
C TYR A 450 -24.46 -7.76 -5.85
N PRO A 451 -24.80 -9.05 -5.73
CA PRO A 451 -26.07 -9.68 -6.10
C PRO A 451 -27.23 -9.20 -5.21
N ALA A 452 -28.45 -9.24 -5.74
CA ALA A 452 -29.64 -8.90 -4.99
C ALA A 452 -29.81 -9.85 -3.79
N GLY A 453 -30.27 -9.32 -2.65
CA GLY A 453 -30.43 -10.10 -1.41
C GLY A 453 -29.14 -10.30 -0.60
N THR A 454 -28.04 -9.61 -0.94
CA THR A 454 -26.83 -9.62 -0.10
C THR A 454 -27.11 -9.11 1.31
N SER A 455 -26.50 -9.74 2.31
CA SER A 455 -26.48 -9.29 3.70
C SER A 455 -25.93 -7.87 3.84
N SER A 456 -26.42 -7.12 4.83
CA SER A 456 -25.83 -5.82 5.20
C SER A 456 -24.45 -5.96 5.86
N GLN A 457 -24.14 -7.14 6.38
CA GLN A 457 -22.85 -7.47 6.96
C GLN A 457 -22.00 -8.22 5.93
N ILE A 458 -21.02 -7.53 5.39
CA ILE A 458 -19.98 -8.09 4.50
C ILE A 458 -18.60 -7.84 5.15
N ILE A 459 -17.60 -8.62 4.75
CA ILE A 459 -16.26 -8.56 5.35
C ILE A 459 -15.68 -7.14 5.39
N ASN A 460 -15.06 -6.76 6.51
CA ASN A 460 -14.56 -5.39 6.71
C ASN A 460 -13.22 -5.15 6.00
N SER A 461 -12.29 -6.08 6.21
CA SER A 461 -10.96 -6.07 5.60
C SER A 461 -10.44 -7.49 5.49
N LEU A 462 -9.55 -7.71 4.52
CA LEU A 462 -8.86 -8.99 4.32
C LEU A 462 -7.39 -8.95 4.77
N TYR A 463 -6.90 -7.81 5.26
CA TYR A 463 -5.52 -7.67 5.76
C TYR A 463 -5.42 -6.92 7.10
N LEU A 464 -6.44 -6.14 7.50
CA LEU A 464 -6.50 -5.48 8.80
C LEU A 464 -7.42 -6.24 9.76
N SER A 465 -6.95 -6.42 10.99
CA SER A 465 -7.73 -7.04 12.07
C SER A 465 -8.69 -6.07 12.77
N SER A 466 -8.46 -4.76 12.62
CA SER A 466 -9.25 -3.70 13.27
C SER A 466 -9.20 -2.40 12.45
N ALA A 467 -10.09 -1.47 12.79
CA ALA A 467 -10.13 -0.16 12.16
C ALA A 467 -8.81 0.61 12.42
N PRO A 468 -8.18 1.19 11.39
CA PRO A 468 -7.09 2.13 11.59
C PRO A 468 -7.52 3.29 12.50
N ALA A 469 -6.66 3.71 13.42
CA ALA A 469 -6.99 4.67 14.49
C ALA A 469 -7.52 6.04 13.99
N TYR A 470 -7.21 6.41 12.73
CA TYR A 470 -7.65 7.65 12.10
C TYR A 470 -9.07 7.57 11.49
N TYR A 471 -9.76 6.43 11.57
CA TYR A 471 -11.14 6.31 11.13
C TYR A 471 -12.13 6.33 12.30
N GLN A 472 -13.03 7.30 12.29
CA GLN A 472 -14.20 7.32 13.19
C GLN A 472 -15.27 6.31 12.75
N HIS A 473 -15.39 6.11 11.44
CA HIS A 473 -16.29 5.15 10.81
C HIS A 473 -15.45 4.27 9.89
N TRP A 474 -15.44 2.96 10.14
CA TRP A 474 -14.70 2.00 9.36
C TRP A 474 -15.48 0.68 9.27
N PRO A 475 -15.54 0.05 8.08
CA PRO A 475 -15.03 0.53 6.79
C PRO A 475 -15.81 1.75 6.25
N VAL A 476 -15.19 2.52 5.35
CA VAL A 476 -15.77 3.77 4.78
C VAL A 476 -16.61 3.55 3.50
N ILE A 477 -16.45 2.41 2.83
CA ILE A 477 -17.08 2.10 1.54
C ILE A 477 -17.84 0.78 1.63
N GLY A 478 -19.01 0.69 1.00
CA GLY A 478 -19.83 -0.50 0.93
C GLY A 478 -20.72 -0.72 2.16
N LEU A 479 -21.56 -1.75 2.11
CA LEU A 479 -22.53 -2.06 3.16
C LEU A 479 -21.89 -2.18 4.57
N PRO A 480 -22.58 -1.74 5.63
CA PRO A 480 -23.96 -1.23 5.67
C PRO A 480 -24.08 0.27 5.33
N ASN A 481 -22.99 0.92 4.91
CA ASN A 481 -23.03 2.34 4.58
C ASN A 481 -23.89 2.60 3.34
N GLN A 482 -24.48 3.79 3.28
CA GLN A 482 -25.10 4.29 2.05
C GLN A 482 -24.02 4.53 0.99
N LEU A 483 -24.42 4.48 -0.29
CA LEU A 483 -23.53 4.80 -1.40
C LEU A 483 -22.87 6.17 -1.17
N ASN A 484 -21.55 6.23 -1.31
CA ASN A 484 -20.79 7.48 -1.19
C ASN A 484 -20.88 8.17 0.18
N ALA A 485 -21.11 7.41 1.27
CA ALA A 485 -21.33 8.00 2.59
C ALA A 485 -20.07 8.61 3.23
N PHE A 486 -18.91 7.95 3.09
CA PHE A 486 -17.66 8.37 3.72
C PHE A 486 -16.48 8.28 2.77
N ASP A 487 -15.48 9.12 3.02
CA ASP A 487 -14.22 9.15 2.26
C ASP A 487 -13.08 8.52 3.06
N ASN A 488 -12.16 7.88 2.33
CA ASN A 488 -10.90 7.40 2.88
C ASN A 488 -9.95 8.58 3.24
N ARG A 489 -8.90 8.29 4.01
CA ARG A 489 -7.97 9.33 4.47
C ARG A 489 -7.24 10.03 3.32
N ALA A 490 -6.79 9.29 2.31
CA ALA A 490 -6.06 9.85 1.18
C ALA A 490 -6.87 10.95 0.47
N LYS A 491 -8.15 10.69 0.17
CA LYS A 491 -9.05 11.68 -0.42
C LYS A 491 -9.27 12.89 0.48
N LYS A 492 -9.54 12.68 1.78
CA LYS A 492 -9.71 13.80 2.73
C LYS A 492 -8.46 14.69 2.80
N ASN A 493 -7.28 14.08 2.83
CA ASN A 493 -6.01 14.78 2.82
C ASN A 493 -5.84 15.58 1.52
N PHE A 494 -6.16 14.96 0.38
CA PHE A 494 -6.12 15.62 -0.93
C PHE A 494 -7.05 16.84 -0.99
N ASP A 495 -8.31 16.69 -0.59
CA ASP A 495 -9.31 17.76 -0.57
C ASP A 495 -8.90 18.92 0.37
N ALA A 496 -8.11 18.61 1.41
CA ALA A 496 -7.52 19.58 2.33
C ALA A 496 -6.16 20.14 1.87
N ALA A 497 -5.72 19.84 0.65
CA ALA A 497 -4.41 20.20 0.08
C ALA A 497 -3.19 19.64 0.83
N SER A 498 -3.37 18.64 1.70
CA SER A 498 -2.30 17.87 2.34
C SER A 498 -1.91 16.69 1.44
N LEU A 499 -1.09 16.93 0.44
CA LEU A 499 -0.82 15.93 -0.61
C LEU A 499 -0.10 14.67 -0.10
N THR A 500 0.70 14.79 0.97
CA THR A 500 1.43 13.69 1.61
C THR A 500 1.04 13.51 3.07
N GLN A 501 1.38 12.36 3.66
CA GLN A 501 1.18 12.02 5.06
C GLN A 501 2.53 11.64 5.69
N CYS A 502 3.21 12.60 6.31
CA CYS A 502 4.58 12.43 6.83
C CYS A 502 4.60 11.91 8.26
N SER A 503 3.61 12.30 9.05
CA SER A 503 3.42 11.83 10.41
C SER A 503 2.05 11.17 10.58
N GLU A 504 1.98 10.24 11.51
CA GLU A 504 0.70 9.73 12.03
C GLU A 504 0.06 10.76 12.95
N THR A 505 -0.04 12.02 12.52
CA THR A 505 -0.81 12.99 13.31
C THR A 505 -2.26 12.54 13.25
N VAL A 506 -2.66 11.79 14.28
CA VAL A 506 -4.04 11.57 14.68
C VAL A 506 -4.53 12.95 15.11
N LEU A 507 -4.94 13.78 14.15
CA LEU A 507 -5.77 14.95 14.41
C LEU A 507 -7.19 14.47 14.72
N TYR A 508 -7.32 13.68 15.78
CA TYR A 508 -8.58 13.44 16.45
C TYR A 508 -8.33 13.62 17.92
N THR A 509 -8.43 14.86 18.34
CA THR A 509 -8.89 15.12 19.69
C THR A 509 -10.29 15.68 19.54
N LYS A 510 -11.27 15.08 20.22
CA LYS A 510 -12.50 15.80 20.47
C LYS A 510 -12.08 17.05 21.22
N GLU A 511 -12.14 18.22 20.58
CA GLU A 511 -12.09 19.48 21.32
C GLU A 511 -13.32 19.50 22.23
N LYS A 512 -13.15 19.00 23.45
CA LYS A 512 -14.14 19.13 24.50
C LYS A 512 -13.95 20.54 25.06
N ASN A 513 -14.70 21.50 24.53
CA ASN A 513 -14.86 22.84 25.12
C ASN A 513 -15.61 22.82 26.48
N ASN A 514 -15.69 21.66 27.16
CA ASN A 514 -16.33 21.56 28.47
C ASN A 514 -15.36 21.98 29.58
N LEU A 515 -15.77 23.02 30.30
CA LEU A 515 -15.07 23.72 31.37
C LEU A 515 -14.71 22.88 32.62
N SER A 516 -14.90 21.56 32.67
CA SER A 516 -15.04 20.85 33.95
C SER A 516 -14.09 19.71 34.30
N SER A 517 -13.27 19.14 33.40
CA SER A 517 -12.43 17.95 33.76
C SER A 517 -10.94 18.25 33.99
N LEU A 518 -10.32 19.16 33.24
CA LEU A 518 -8.92 19.55 33.43
C LEU A 518 -8.81 20.95 34.06
N LYS A 519 -8.20 21.04 35.24
CA LYS A 519 -7.94 22.29 35.98
C LYS A 519 -6.47 22.67 35.87
N VAL A 520 -6.23 23.94 35.53
CA VAL A 520 -4.86 24.51 35.49
C VAL A 520 -4.84 25.75 36.37
N TYR A 521 -3.98 25.76 37.39
CA TYR A 521 -3.95 26.83 38.41
C TYR A 521 -2.56 27.00 39.04
N PRO A 522 -2.23 28.18 39.60
CA PRO A 522 -3.00 29.42 39.51
C PRO A 522 -3.03 29.94 38.06
N ASN A 523 -4.10 30.60 37.67
CA ASN A 523 -4.18 31.35 36.44
C ASN A 523 -4.97 32.64 36.73
N PRO A 524 -4.32 33.81 36.80
CA PRO A 524 -2.96 34.09 36.33
C PRO A 524 -1.84 33.49 37.20
N PHE A 525 -0.68 33.17 36.61
CA PHE A 525 0.48 32.54 37.26
C PHE A 525 1.71 33.45 37.32
N SER A 526 2.66 33.14 38.21
CA SER A 526 3.98 33.78 38.28
C SER A 526 5.06 32.87 37.69
N ASP A 527 5.47 31.85 38.46
CA ASP A 527 6.56 30.94 38.11
C ASP A 527 6.10 29.49 37.92
N ILE A 528 5.00 29.09 38.55
CA ILE A 528 4.56 27.69 38.59
C ILE A 528 3.09 27.59 38.23
N ILE A 529 2.73 26.56 37.46
CA ILE A 529 1.36 26.13 37.24
C ILE A 529 1.21 24.64 37.59
N ASN A 530 0.05 24.28 38.11
CA ASN A 530 -0.35 22.92 38.44
C ASN A 530 -1.49 22.47 37.52
N ILE A 531 -1.48 21.19 37.17
CA ILE A 531 -2.48 20.53 36.33
C ILE A 531 -3.14 19.43 37.15
N ASP A 532 -4.41 19.63 37.47
CA ASP A 532 -5.25 18.60 38.05
C ASP A 532 -6.18 18.01 37.00
N ASN A 533 -6.10 16.69 36.84
CA ASN A 533 -6.96 15.93 35.96
C ASN A 533 -8.05 15.21 36.77
N ILE A 534 -9.30 15.65 36.64
CA ILE A 534 -10.44 15.16 37.42
C ILE A 534 -10.98 13.83 36.87
N ASP A 535 -10.77 13.55 35.58
CA ASP A 535 -11.29 12.36 34.91
C ASP A 535 -10.31 11.17 34.95
N ASN A 536 -9.18 11.28 35.67
CA ASN A 536 -8.11 10.27 35.76
C ASN A 536 -7.52 9.82 34.41
N GLU A 537 -7.65 10.64 33.37
CA GLU A 537 -7.00 10.36 32.07
C GLU A 537 -5.47 10.39 32.22
N GLU A 538 -4.77 9.54 31.48
CA GLU A 538 -3.30 9.50 31.48
C GLU A 538 -2.78 10.67 30.65
N ILE A 539 -2.02 11.59 31.27
CA ILE A 539 -1.36 12.68 30.54
C ILE A 539 -0.20 12.09 29.75
N LEU A 540 -0.21 12.30 28.43
CA LEU A 540 0.85 11.84 27.54
C LEU A 540 1.91 12.93 27.35
N THR A 541 1.47 14.16 27.09
CA THR A 541 2.38 15.30 26.89
C THR A 541 1.67 16.63 27.12
N ILE A 542 2.45 17.65 27.48
CA ILE A 542 1.96 19.02 27.67
C ILE A 542 2.82 19.97 26.84
N GLN A 543 2.17 20.88 26.12
CA GLN A 543 2.82 21.86 25.26
C GLN A 543 2.39 23.27 25.64
N LEU A 544 3.35 24.20 25.70
CA LEU A 544 3.07 25.62 25.93
C LEU A 544 3.40 26.44 24.68
N PHE A 545 2.47 27.29 24.26
CA PHE A 545 2.61 28.16 23.09
C PHE A 545 2.48 29.63 23.48
N ASP A 546 3.19 30.51 22.77
CA ASP A 546 2.92 31.96 22.82
C ASP A 546 1.71 32.35 21.95
N ILE A 547 1.37 33.64 21.95
CA ILE A 547 0.26 34.19 21.16
C ILE A 547 0.46 34.14 19.64
N SER A 548 1.69 33.93 19.16
CA SER A 548 2.00 33.77 17.73
C SER A 548 1.82 32.32 17.26
N GLY A 549 1.60 31.39 18.20
CA GLY A 549 1.51 29.95 17.92
C GLY A 549 2.85 29.24 17.94
N LYS A 550 3.95 29.91 18.36
CA LYS A 550 5.25 29.27 18.53
C LYS A 550 5.26 28.46 19.82
N MET A 551 5.67 27.20 19.74
CA MET A 551 5.86 26.34 20.91
C MET A 551 7.10 26.81 21.70
N ILE A 552 6.91 27.00 23.00
CA ILE A 552 7.95 27.48 23.92
C ILE A 552 8.51 26.32 24.76
N TYR A 553 7.63 25.44 25.23
CA TYR A 553 7.99 24.30 26.06
C TYR A 553 7.21 23.05 25.67
N LEU A 554 7.88 21.91 25.83
CA LEU A 554 7.33 20.57 25.76
C LEU A 554 7.65 19.88 27.09
N PHE A 555 6.63 19.39 27.77
CA PHE A 555 6.73 18.60 28.99
C PHE A 555 6.14 17.21 28.75
N GLY A 556 6.52 16.26 29.61
CA GLY A 556 5.98 14.91 29.63
C GLY A 556 4.71 14.83 30.47
N GLN A 557 4.78 14.06 31.55
CA GLN A 557 3.63 13.72 32.42
C GLN A 557 3.62 14.53 33.74
N GLU A 558 4.39 15.61 33.84
CA GLU A 558 4.51 16.40 35.04
C GLU A 558 3.19 17.11 35.41
N LYS A 559 2.80 17.06 36.69
CA LYS A 559 1.62 17.77 37.19
C LYS A 559 1.92 19.20 37.64
N GLU A 560 3.18 19.53 37.88
CA GLU A 560 3.65 20.85 38.26
C GLU A 560 4.67 21.31 37.21
N LEU A 561 4.44 22.47 36.59
CA LEU A 561 5.29 23.02 35.54
C LEU A 561 5.95 24.31 36.03
N LEU A 562 7.29 24.31 36.01
CA LEU A 562 8.11 25.49 36.32
C LEU A 562 8.36 26.32 35.06
N LEU A 563 7.82 27.53 35.04
CA LEU A 563 7.78 28.44 33.90
C LEU A 563 8.46 29.79 34.18
N LYS A 564 9.49 29.85 35.04
CA LYS A 564 10.09 31.09 35.57
C LYS A 564 10.58 32.13 34.54
N ASN A 565 10.96 31.73 33.33
CA ASN A 565 11.64 32.61 32.36
C ASN A 565 10.76 33.15 31.21
N LEU A 566 9.44 33.07 31.31
CA LEU A 566 8.52 33.64 30.33
C LEU A 566 8.32 35.15 30.54
N PRO A 567 8.15 35.95 29.47
CA PRO A 567 7.64 37.32 29.61
C PRO A 567 6.21 37.39 30.17
N SER A 568 5.81 38.51 30.77
CA SER A 568 4.39 38.74 31.10
C SER A 568 3.55 38.76 29.82
N GLY A 569 2.45 38.02 29.81
CA GLY A 569 1.66 37.86 28.59
C GLY A 569 0.71 36.67 28.61
N TYR A 570 -0.01 36.49 27.51
CA TYR A 570 -0.90 35.35 27.32
C TYR A 570 -0.15 34.17 26.68
N TYR A 571 -0.50 32.98 27.13
CA TYR A 571 0.02 31.73 26.63
C TYR A 571 -1.12 30.73 26.43
N PHE A 572 -0.89 29.71 25.61
CA PHE A 572 -1.82 28.61 25.42
C PHE A 572 -1.15 27.31 25.84
N LEU A 573 -1.70 26.67 26.87
CA LEU A 573 -1.28 25.35 27.33
C LEU A 573 -2.17 24.30 26.67
N LYS A 574 -1.55 23.36 25.96
CA LYS A 574 -2.19 22.19 25.38
C LYS A 574 -1.78 20.96 26.18
N VAL A 575 -2.75 20.23 26.73
CA VAL A 575 -2.52 19.00 27.50
C VAL A 575 -3.14 17.84 26.74
N PHE A 576 -2.30 16.93 26.27
CA PHE A 576 -2.68 15.73 25.55
C PHE A 576 -2.78 14.58 26.55
N THR A 577 -3.92 13.92 26.58
CA THR A 577 -4.15 12.70 27.34
C THR A 577 -4.34 11.51 26.41
N ASN A 578 -4.40 10.31 26.96
CA ASN A 578 -4.75 9.09 26.22
C ASN A 578 -6.14 9.14 25.57
N GLU A 579 -7.02 10.06 25.98
CA GLU A 579 -8.39 10.17 25.46
C GLU A 579 -8.71 11.52 24.78
N ASN A 580 -8.12 12.63 25.23
CA ASN A 580 -8.55 14.00 24.88
C ASN A 580 -7.39 14.99 24.72
N LEU A 581 -7.68 16.16 24.13
CA LEU A 581 -6.82 17.35 24.17
C LEU A 581 -7.56 18.47 24.88
N TYR A 582 -6.88 19.07 25.85
CA TYR A 582 -7.35 20.25 26.55
C TYR A 582 -6.50 21.45 26.18
N THR A 583 -7.14 22.55 25.78
CA THR A 583 -6.46 23.84 25.58
C THR A 583 -6.89 24.82 26.68
N LYS A 584 -5.91 25.39 27.40
CA LYS A 584 -6.14 26.40 28.44
C LYS A 584 -5.34 27.66 28.12
N LYS A 585 -6.04 28.79 28.08
CA LYS A 585 -5.42 30.11 28.01
C LYS A 585 -4.86 30.47 29.39
N LEU A 586 -3.57 30.76 29.46
CA LEU A 586 -2.88 31.18 30.66
C LEU A 586 -2.49 32.65 30.57
N LEU A 587 -2.51 33.35 31.70
CA LEU A 587 -1.98 34.70 31.84
C LEU A 587 -0.81 34.66 32.81
N ARG A 588 0.39 35.03 32.34
CA ARG A 588 1.52 35.29 33.22
C ARG A 588 1.48 36.73 33.71
N LYS A 589 1.59 36.91 35.02
CA LYS A 589 1.74 38.24 35.65
C LYS A 589 3.11 38.83 35.38
#